data_AF-A0A7Y8QA05-F1
#
_entry.id   AF-A0A7Y8QA05-F1
#
_cell.length_a   1.000
_cell.length_b   1.000
_cell.length_c   1.000
_cell.angle_alpha   90.00
_cell.angle_beta   90.00
_cell.angle_gamma   90.00
#
_symmetry.space_group_name_H-M   'P 1'
#
loop_
_entity.id
_entity.type
_entity.pdbx_description
1 polymer ?
#
loop_
_entity_poly.entity_id
_entity_poly.type
_entity_poly.pdbx_seq_one_letter_code
_entity_poly.pdbx_strand_id
1 'polypeptide(L)'
;MINLYKQDLLNQLSDDEYQLWCHDLAVIKRVVTMITSFKSFEEVFLNTKSYYIPDYWKDGNLKYIDHYQPYRNLADLADNFLYGISVMDRVEKYYPLEYYPLHLRVFIEWIERYTFERTQYNPKNLSRTLVERLNDCIYDIRQDMKSLRHTTELKRMREQSLRQKRSMEKYIDQLLLRFSRLIAIRVDFGYREDAEASYELISEHREKLLRYLRERHCGDAFAGFIWKLEYGLRKSYHLHTIIFLDGSKVQESISHGKLIGQHWIDEITEGEGVTYNCNAHMDKYQHCGLGRVDYHDRRKIENLKYACRYLTKYDEFLELVHYGYQAEQHYHQDDPLSQQITSKLGRVFGTARLPPYVPQLGRPRAKK
;
A
#
# COMPACT_ATOMS: atom_id res chain seq x y z
N MET A 1 4.12 -1.44 16.81
CA MET A 1 3.56 -2.75 17.17
C MET A 1 2.16 -2.91 16.58
N ILE A 2 1.67 -4.15 16.49
CA ILE A 2 0.28 -4.47 16.07
C ILE A 2 -0.48 -4.88 17.33
N ASN A 3 -1.65 -4.29 17.56
CA ASN A 3 -2.60 -4.67 18.60
C ASN A 3 -3.40 -5.89 18.12
N LEU A 4 -3.01 -7.08 18.58
CA LEU A 4 -3.63 -8.35 18.16
C LEU A 4 -5.12 -8.43 18.51
N TYR A 5 -5.55 -7.87 19.63
CA TYR A 5 -6.97 -7.83 19.98
C TYR A 5 -7.81 -7.06 18.96
N LYS A 6 -7.35 -5.86 18.56
CA LYS A 6 -8.04 -5.09 17.51
C LYS A 6 -7.96 -5.77 16.15
N GLN A 7 -6.86 -6.48 15.88
CA GLN A 7 -6.68 -7.27 14.67
C GLN A 7 -7.71 -8.40 14.59
N ASP A 8 -7.96 -9.09 15.71
CA ASP A 8 -8.98 -10.13 15.80
C ASP A 8 -10.39 -9.55 15.63
N LEU A 9 -10.68 -8.41 16.26
CA LEU A 9 -11.96 -7.71 16.06
C LEU A 9 -12.19 -7.32 14.60
N LEU A 10 -11.14 -6.87 13.90
CA LEU A 10 -11.20 -6.51 12.49
C LEU A 10 -11.42 -7.75 11.61
N ASN A 11 -10.75 -8.87 11.92
CA ASN A 11 -10.90 -10.14 11.20
C ASN A 11 -12.28 -10.79 11.39
N GLN A 12 -12.98 -10.46 12.48
CA GLN A 12 -14.35 -10.92 12.75
C GLN A 12 -15.43 -10.15 11.98
N LEU A 13 -15.09 -9.02 11.34
CA LEU A 13 -16.04 -8.30 10.50
C LEU A 13 -16.44 -9.15 9.29
N SER A 14 -17.73 -9.11 8.94
CA SER A 14 -18.16 -9.60 7.63
C SER A 14 -17.44 -8.82 6.51
N ASP A 15 -17.37 -9.40 5.31
CA ASP A 15 -16.74 -8.72 4.16
C ASP A 15 -17.37 -7.35 3.91
N ASP A 16 -18.68 -7.25 4.04
CA ASP A 16 -19.46 -6.02 3.91
C ASP A 16 -19.09 -4.95 4.96
N GLU A 17 -19.01 -5.33 6.24
CA GLU A 17 -18.59 -4.43 7.32
C GLU A 17 -17.13 -3.99 7.16
N TYR A 18 -16.26 -4.91 6.73
CA TYR A 18 -14.86 -4.60 6.45
C TYR A 18 -14.72 -3.63 5.28
N GLN A 19 -15.48 -3.80 4.21
CA GLN A 19 -15.50 -2.87 3.09
C GLN A 19 -15.99 -1.49 3.51
N LEU A 20 -17.04 -1.41 4.34
CA LEU A 20 -17.51 -0.15 4.91
C LEU A 20 -16.44 0.51 5.79
N TRP A 21 -15.75 -0.27 6.63
CA TRP A 21 -14.66 0.25 7.46
C TRP A 21 -13.49 0.78 6.63
N CYS A 22 -13.09 0.07 5.57
CA CYS A 22 -12.10 0.56 4.61
C CYS A 22 -12.57 1.85 3.93
N HIS A 23 -13.86 1.93 3.60
CA HIS A 23 -14.47 3.12 3.02
C HIS A 23 -14.38 4.33 3.97
N ASP A 24 -14.61 4.15 5.27
CA ASP A 24 -14.51 5.22 6.27
C ASP A 24 -13.16 5.91 6.27
N LEU A 25 -12.11 5.10 6.37
CA LEU A 25 -10.73 5.58 6.38
C LEU A 25 -10.40 6.31 5.06
N ALA A 26 -10.92 5.82 3.93
CA ALA A 26 -10.71 6.42 2.62
C ALA A 26 -11.44 7.77 2.48
N VAL A 27 -12.65 7.91 3.06
CA VAL A 27 -13.37 9.19 3.13
C VAL A 27 -12.58 10.20 3.95
N ILE A 28 -12.11 9.84 5.14
CA ILE A 28 -11.30 10.73 6.00
C ILE A 28 -10.06 11.22 5.26
N LYS A 29 -9.33 10.30 4.61
CA LYS A 29 -8.18 10.67 3.81
C LYS A 29 -8.55 11.67 2.71
N ARG A 30 -9.60 11.39 1.94
CA ARG A 30 -10.07 12.26 0.85
C ARG A 30 -10.42 13.65 1.34
N VAL A 31 -11.08 13.76 2.49
CA VAL A 31 -11.40 15.04 3.15
C VAL A 31 -10.12 15.83 3.43
N VAL A 32 -9.15 15.23 4.13
CA VAL A 32 -7.88 15.92 4.47
C VAL A 32 -7.08 16.29 3.22
N THR A 33 -7.04 15.43 2.21
CA THR A 33 -6.40 15.73 0.93
C THR A 33 -7.03 16.95 0.25
N MET A 34 -8.37 17.02 0.21
CA MET A 34 -9.08 18.15 -0.38
C MET A 34 -8.80 19.45 0.38
N ILE A 35 -8.92 19.44 1.71
CA ILE A 35 -8.64 20.59 2.58
C ILE A 35 -7.21 21.11 2.34
N THR A 36 -6.24 20.21 2.22
CA THR A 36 -4.84 20.55 1.96
C THR A 36 -4.62 21.24 0.61
N SER A 37 -5.44 20.89 -0.39
CA SER A 37 -5.33 21.41 -1.77
C SER A 37 -5.77 22.86 -1.93
N PHE A 38 -6.50 23.42 -0.96
CA PHE A 38 -6.96 24.81 -0.99
C PHE A 38 -5.81 25.81 -1.15
N LYS A 39 -5.89 26.65 -2.19
CA LYS A 39 -4.91 27.72 -2.47
C LYS A 39 -4.97 28.76 -1.34
N SER A 40 -6.12 29.40 -1.17
CA SER A 40 -6.54 30.19 0.00
C SER A 40 -7.55 29.40 0.83
N PHE A 41 -7.67 29.68 2.12
CA PHE A 41 -8.72 29.06 2.93
C PHE A 41 -10.10 29.57 2.48
N GLU A 42 -11.06 28.66 2.37
CA GLU A 42 -12.45 28.93 2.04
C GLU A 42 -13.31 28.29 3.13
N GLU A 43 -14.31 29.02 3.65
CA GLU A 43 -15.26 28.47 4.61
C GLU A 43 -16.04 27.32 3.99
N VAL A 44 -15.94 26.14 4.61
CA VAL A 44 -16.60 24.92 4.16
C VAL A 44 -18.02 24.85 4.72
N PHE A 45 -18.19 25.26 5.98
CA PHE A 45 -19.47 25.37 6.66
C PHE A 45 -20.01 26.79 6.58
N LEU A 46 -21.29 26.94 6.22
CA LEU A 46 -22.00 28.21 6.14
C LEU A 46 -23.29 28.12 6.95
N ASN A 47 -23.57 29.15 7.76
CA ASN A 47 -24.77 29.23 8.60
C ASN A 47 -26.10 29.20 7.81
N THR A 48 -26.05 29.50 6.52
CA THR A 48 -27.23 29.54 5.63
C THR A 48 -27.49 28.21 4.92
N LYS A 49 -26.63 27.21 5.11
CA LYS A 49 -26.74 25.90 4.45
C LYS A 49 -27.11 24.82 5.45
N SER A 50 -27.86 23.83 4.96
CA SER A 50 -28.08 22.57 5.66
C SER A 50 -27.14 21.52 5.10
N TYR A 51 -26.62 20.69 5.99
CA TYR A 51 -25.73 19.58 5.69
C TYR A 51 -26.39 18.26 6.08
N TYR A 52 -25.78 17.15 5.70
CA TYR A 52 -26.18 15.82 6.16
C TYR A 52 -24.96 14.94 6.36
N ILE A 53 -25.14 13.83 7.09
CA ILE A 53 -24.15 12.77 7.16
C ILE A 53 -24.50 11.77 6.06
N PRO A 54 -23.67 11.61 5.02
CA PRO A 54 -23.89 10.62 3.97
C PRO A 54 -24.07 9.22 4.55
N ASP A 55 -25.06 8.52 4.03
CA ASP A 55 -25.23 7.09 4.27
C ASP A 55 -24.67 6.32 3.07
N TYR A 56 -23.45 5.81 3.25
CA TYR A 56 -22.80 4.99 2.23
C TYR A 56 -23.27 3.53 2.25
N TRP A 57 -24.00 3.12 3.30
CA TRP A 57 -24.59 1.79 3.39
C TRP A 57 -26.09 1.86 3.11
N LYS A 58 -26.46 1.95 1.82
CA LYS A 58 -27.85 2.16 1.42
C LYS A 58 -28.40 0.96 0.66
N ASP A 59 -29.60 0.53 1.00
CA ASP A 59 -30.33 -0.54 0.31
C ASP A 59 -29.52 -1.86 0.23
N GLY A 60 -28.81 -2.18 1.33
CA GLY A 60 -27.98 -3.39 1.44
C GLY A 60 -26.71 -3.38 0.61
N ASN A 61 -26.28 -2.22 0.10
CA ASN A 61 -25.08 -2.12 -0.73
C ASN A 61 -24.21 -0.93 -0.32
N LEU A 62 -22.89 -1.15 -0.33
CA LEU A 62 -21.91 -0.08 -0.17
C LEU A 62 -21.85 0.80 -1.43
N LYS A 63 -22.13 2.09 -1.27
CA LYS A 63 -21.94 3.09 -2.32
C LYS A 63 -20.49 3.55 -2.33
N TYR A 64 -19.68 2.87 -3.12
CA TYR A 64 -18.31 3.28 -3.37
C TYR A 64 -18.25 4.69 -3.96
N ILE A 65 -17.40 5.52 -3.39
CA ILE A 65 -17.02 6.80 -3.97
C ILE A 65 -15.69 6.61 -4.69
N ASP A 66 -15.57 7.16 -5.90
CA ASP A 66 -14.27 7.31 -6.53
C ASP A 66 -13.45 8.32 -5.72
N HIS A 67 -12.51 7.80 -4.91
CA HIS A 67 -11.69 8.62 -4.02
C HIS A 67 -10.74 9.57 -4.77
N TYR A 68 -10.57 9.38 -6.09
CA TYR A 68 -9.79 10.26 -6.96
C TYR A 68 -10.64 11.37 -7.58
N GLN A 69 -11.98 11.28 -7.51
CA GLN A 69 -12.84 12.34 -8.01
C GLN A 69 -12.85 13.55 -7.06
N PRO A 70 -12.67 14.77 -7.60
CA PRO A 70 -12.79 15.98 -6.81
C PRO A 70 -14.21 16.11 -6.25
N TYR A 71 -14.34 16.80 -5.13
CA TYR A 71 -15.66 17.18 -4.63
C TYR A 71 -16.35 18.08 -5.63
N ARG A 72 -17.65 17.86 -5.86
CA ARG A 72 -18.44 18.66 -6.81
C ARG A 72 -18.61 20.11 -6.33
N ASN A 73 -18.65 20.29 -5.01
CA ASN A 73 -18.80 21.57 -4.34
C ASN A 73 -18.35 21.44 -2.86
N LEU A 74 -18.27 22.56 -2.14
CA LEU A 74 -17.86 22.58 -0.73
C LEU A 74 -18.86 21.93 0.24
N ALA A 75 -20.14 21.85 -0.12
CA ALA A 75 -21.12 21.15 0.71
C ALA A 75 -20.89 19.63 0.71
N ASP A 76 -20.56 19.03 -0.43
CA ASP A 76 -20.17 17.61 -0.50
C ASP A 76 -18.93 17.34 0.40
N LEU A 77 -17.97 18.28 0.47
CA LEU A 77 -16.82 18.19 1.38
C LEU A 77 -17.25 18.29 2.85
N ALA A 78 -18.14 19.23 3.18
CA ALA A 78 -18.69 19.41 4.52
C ALA A 78 -19.42 18.15 5.01
N ASP A 79 -20.27 17.57 4.16
CA ASP A 79 -21.00 16.33 4.45
C ASP A 79 -20.03 15.17 4.74
N ASN A 80 -18.95 15.06 3.97
CA ASN A 80 -17.90 14.03 4.19
C ASN A 80 -17.02 14.33 5.42
N PHE A 81 -16.83 15.60 5.77
CA PHE A 81 -16.14 15.98 7.01
C PHE A 81 -16.96 15.55 8.23
N LEU A 82 -18.27 15.82 8.23
CA LEU A 82 -19.19 15.35 9.27
C LEU A 82 -19.27 13.82 9.32
N TYR A 83 -19.27 13.16 8.16
CA TYR A 83 -19.15 11.70 8.09
C TYR A 83 -17.88 11.21 8.79
N GLY A 84 -16.73 11.78 8.46
CA GLY A 84 -15.45 11.43 9.06
C GLY A 84 -15.47 11.51 10.58
N ILE A 85 -16.07 12.56 11.14
CA ILE A 85 -16.28 12.69 12.60
C ILE A 85 -17.16 11.55 13.13
N SER A 86 -18.28 11.27 12.46
CA SER A 86 -19.29 10.30 12.93
C SER A 86 -18.80 8.84 12.96
N VAL A 87 -17.76 8.51 12.19
CA VAL A 87 -17.25 7.14 12.05
C VAL A 87 -15.98 6.87 12.85
N MET A 88 -15.48 7.86 13.62
CA MET A 88 -14.23 7.73 14.37
C MET A 88 -14.23 6.59 15.38
N ASP A 89 -15.33 6.37 16.10
CA ASP A 89 -15.45 5.25 17.04
C ASP A 89 -15.24 3.91 16.33
N ARG A 90 -15.85 3.76 15.15
CA ARG A 90 -15.72 2.55 14.34
C ARG A 90 -14.30 2.40 13.80
N VAL A 91 -13.69 3.48 13.32
CA VAL A 91 -12.29 3.48 12.88
C VAL A 91 -11.38 3.02 14.01
N GLU A 92 -11.40 3.69 15.16
CA GLU A 92 -10.53 3.41 16.30
C GLU A 92 -10.74 2.02 16.91
N LYS A 93 -11.98 1.53 16.92
CA LYS A 93 -12.32 0.20 17.45
C LYS A 93 -11.57 -0.91 16.72
N TYR A 94 -11.49 -0.83 15.39
CA TYR A 94 -10.93 -1.89 14.55
C TYR A 94 -9.52 -1.61 14.03
N TYR A 95 -9.00 -0.40 14.18
CA TYR A 95 -7.67 -0.07 13.66
C TYR A 95 -6.54 -0.69 14.52
N PRO A 96 -5.80 -1.68 14.01
CA PRO A 96 -4.94 -2.53 14.84
C PRO A 96 -3.52 -2.00 14.99
N LEU A 97 -3.15 -0.94 14.27
CA LEU A 97 -1.78 -0.43 14.28
C LEU A 97 -1.64 0.66 15.33
N GLU A 98 -0.50 0.71 16.01
CA GLU A 98 -0.18 1.76 16.98
C GLU A 98 -0.08 3.18 16.39
N TYR A 99 -0.01 3.30 15.05
CA TYR A 99 0.08 4.59 14.38
C TYR A 99 -0.86 4.68 13.18
N TYR A 100 -1.38 5.87 12.96
CA TYR A 100 -2.19 6.21 11.81
C TYR A 100 -1.34 6.81 10.67
N PRO A 101 -1.66 6.54 9.39
CA PRO A 101 -1.16 7.29 8.25
C PRO A 101 -1.38 8.78 8.44
N LEU A 102 -0.48 9.61 7.91
CA LEU A 102 -0.45 11.05 8.15
C LEU A 102 -1.82 11.74 8.05
N HIS A 103 -2.60 11.47 7.00
CA HIS A 103 -3.91 12.11 6.80
C HIS A 103 -4.90 11.75 7.93
N LEU A 104 -4.95 10.46 8.28
CA LEU A 104 -5.84 9.95 9.31
C LEU A 104 -5.39 10.44 10.70
N ARG A 105 -4.07 10.45 10.94
CA ARG A 105 -3.45 10.99 12.16
C ARG A 105 -3.82 12.46 12.38
N VAL A 106 -3.59 13.30 11.38
CA VAL A 106 -3.90 14.75 11.46
C VAL A 106 -5.40 14.96 11.67
N PHE A 107 -6.25 14.20 10.96
CA PHE A 107 -7.70 14.31 11.18
C PHE A 107 -8.07 14.00 12.63
N ILE A 108 -7.70 12.82 13.14
CA ILE A 108 -8.02 12.37 14.50
C ILE A 108 -7.50 13.39 15.55
N GLU A 109 -6.23 13.80 15.46
CA GLU A 109 -5.61 14.75 16.39
C GLU A 109 -6.40 16.07 16.48
N TRP A 110 -6.88 16.61 15.35
CA TRP A 110 -7.63 17.87 15.34
C TRP A 110 -9.09 17.71 15.75
N ILE A 111 -9.76 16.60 15.40
CA ILE A 111 -11.12 16.35 15.88
C ILE A 111 -11.14 16.21 17.41
N GLU A 112 -10.15 15.53 17.98
CA GLU A 112 -10.00 15.39 19.44
C GLU A 112 -9.71 16.73 20.14
N ARG A 113 -8.79 17.55 19.60
CA ARG A 113 -8.47 18.88 20.15
C ARG A 113 -9.68 19.81 20.19
N TYR A 114 -10.51 19.75 19.16
CA TYR A 114 -11.74 20.54 19.09
C TYR A 114 -12.89 19.92 19.88
N THR A 115 -12.68 18.78 20.55
CA THR A 115 -13.68 18.07 21.37
C THR A 115 -15.00 17.84 20.65
N PHE A 116 -14.93 17.51 19.36
CA PHE A 116 -16.15 17.21 18.63
C PHE A 116 -16.71 15.86 19.08
N GLU A 117 -17.91 15.89 19.67
CA GLU A 117 -18.65 14.71 20.05
C GLU A 117 -19.18 13.94 18.83
N ARG A 118 -18.97 12.63 18.82
CA ARG A 118 -19.08 11.76 17.63
C ARG A 118 -20.52 11.56 17.13
N THR A 119 -21.55 11.97 17.89
CA THR A 119 -22.96 11.64 17.62
C THR A 119 -23.97 12.78 17.82
N GLN A 120 -23.55 13.99 18.19
CA GLN A 120 -24.48 15.01 18.72
C GLN A 120 -24.93 16.11 17.74
N TYR A 121 -24.48 16.10 16.49
CA TYR A 121 -24.80 17.18 15.56
C TYR A 121 -26.08 16.89 14.79
N ASN A 122 -27.01 17.85 14.78
CA ASN A 122 -28.04 17.89 13.76
C ASN A 122 -27.46 18.63 12.54
N PRO A 123 -27.02 17.91 11.48
CA PRO A 123 -26.34 18.54 10.36
C PRO A 123 -27.25 19.49 9.57
N LYS A 124 -28.58 19.38 9.74
CA LYS A 124 -29.55 20.28 9.10
C LYS A 124 -29.66 21.64 9.78
N ASN A 125 -29.24 21.74 11.06
CA ASN A 125 -29.36 22.95 11.85
C ASN A 125 -28.16 23.09 12.80
N LEU A 126 -27.01 23.45 12.24
CA LEU A 126 -25.79 23.71 13.01
C LEU A 126 -25.87 25.11 13.63
N SER A 127 -25.52 25.23 14.92
CA SER A 127 -25.44 26.53 15.56
C SER A 127 -24.28 27.34 14.97
N ARG A 128 -24.39 28.69 15.02
CA ARG A 128 -23.33 29.58 14.53
C ARG A 128 -21.96 29.28 15.16
N THR A 129 -21.93 29.06 16.47
CA THR A 129 -20.71 28.70 17.19
C THR A 129 -20.12 27.38 16.72
N LEU A 130 -20.95 26.38 16.39
CA LEU A 130 -20.47 25.11 15.86
C LEU A 130 -19.93 25.26 14.43
N VAL A 131 -20.58 26.05 13.59
CA VAL A 131 -20.09 26.37 12.24
C VAL A 131 -18.71 27.04 12.28
N GLU A 132 -18.54 28.03 13.17
CA GLU A 132 -17.26 28.70 13.40
C GLU A 132 -16.18 27.68 13.83
N ARG A 133 -16.46 26.85 14.85
CA ARG A 133 -15.53 25.79 15.31
C ARG A 133 -15.16 24.78 14.22
N LEU A 134 -16.12 24.36 13.39
CA LEU A 134 -15.86 23.42 12.30
C LEU A 134 -14.93 24.01 11.23
N ASN A 135 -15.15 25.29 10.86
CA ASN A 135 -14.27 25.98 9.92
C ASN A 135 -12.87 26.21 10.52
N ASP A 136 -12.78 26.57 11.80
CA ASP A 136 -11.49 26.74 12.50
C ASP A 136 -10.71 25.42 12.52
N CYS A 137 -11.37 24.30 12.81
CA CYS A 137 -10.75 22.97 12.75
C CYS A 137 -10.24 22.63 11.34
N ILE A 138 -11.03 22.89 10.29
CA ILE A 138 -10.60 22.68 8.90
C ILE A 138 -9.40 23.57 8.55
N TYR A 139 -9.40 24.82 9.01
CA TYR A 139 -8.28 25.73 8.82
C TYR A 139 -7.02 25.17 9.47
N ASP A 140 -7.11 24.70 10.72
CA ASP A 140 -5.99 24.15 11.46
C ASP A 140 -5.45 22.85 10.86
N ILE A 141 -6.32 21.93 10.43
CA ILE A 141 -5.94 20.75 9.65
C ILE A 141 -5.14 21.17 8.42
N ARG A 142 -5.59 22.20 7.70
CA ARG A 142 -4.89 22.72 6.51
C ARG A 142 -3.51 23.29 6.89
N GLN A 143 -3.41 24.09 7.95
CA GLN A 143 -2.14 24.66 8.39
C GLN A 143 -1.16 23.57 8.80
N ASP A 144 -1.64 22.57 9.55
CA ASP A 144 -0.82 21.48 10.02
C ASP A 144 -0.32 20.58 8.88
N MET A 145 -1.17 20.26 7.91
CA MET A 145 -0.76 19.56 6.68
C MET A 145 0.26 20.36 5.85
N LYS A 146 0.19 21.69 5.90
CA LYS A 146 1.15 22.59 5.22
C LYS A 146 2.38 22.94 6.07
N SER A 147 2.47 22.43 7.30
CA SER A 147 3.63 22.63 8.15
C SER A 147 4.89 22.05 7.52
N LEU A 148 6.06 22.59 7.89
CA LEU A 148 7.35 22.07 7.40
C LEU A 148 7.53 20.59 7.77
N ARG A 149 7.03 20.15 8.93
CA ARG A 149 7.09 18.76 9.41
C ARG A 149 6.39 17.82 8.43
N HIS A 150 5.09 18.05 8.17
CA HIS A 150 4.28 17.14 7.37
C HIS A 150 4.57 17.24 5.86
N THR A 151 4.89 18.43 5.36
CA THR A 151 5.33 18.57 3.95
C THR A 151 6.66 17.87 3.68
N THR A 152 7.61 17.94 4.61
CA THR A 152 8.88 17.21 4.52
C THR A 152 8.64 15.70 4.57
N GLU A 153 7.75 15.23 5.44
CA GLU A 153 7.35 13.83 5.51
C GLU A 153 6.78 13.33 4.17
N LEU A 154 5.76 14.00 3.61
CA LEU A 154 5.18 13.66 2.31
C LEU A 154 6.22 13.69 1.17
N LYS A 155 7.11 14.68 1.17
CA LYS A 155 8.19 14.78 0.18
C LYS A 155 9.14 13.59 0.28
N ARG A 156 9.56 13.21 1.49
CA ARG A 156 10.43 12.04 1.71
C ARG A 156 9.78 10.75 1.21
N MET A 157 8.50 10.55 1.48
CA MET A 157 7.73 9.38 1.02
C MET A 157 7.71 9.29 -0.50
N ARG A 158 7.35 10.40 -1.17
CA ARG A 158 7.30 10.49 -2.64
C ARG A 158 8.67 10.26 -3.25
N GLU A 159 9.71 10.90 -2.74
CA GLU A 159 11.06 10.73 -3.25
C GLU A 159 11.56 9.29 -3.07
N GLN A 160 11.26 8.65 -1.94
CA GLN A 160 11.61 7.25 -1.71
C GLN A 160 10.91 6.32 -2.71
N SER A 161 9.60 6.49 -2.93
CA SER A 161 8.87 5.71 -3.95
C SER A 161 9.47 5.92 -5.35
N LEU A 162 9.80 7.18 -5.72
CA LEU A 162 10.46 7.49 -6.98
C LEU A 162 11.87 6.89 -7.10
N ARG A 163 12.64 6.86 -6.00
CA ARG A 163 13.97 6.20 -5.96
C ARG A 163 13.84 4.69 -6.14
N GLN A 164 12.89 4.04 -5.44
CA GLN A 164 12.63 2.62 -5.58
C GLN A 164 12.18 2.27 -7.00
N LYS A 165 11.26 3.06 -7.58
CA LYS A 165 10.85 2.94 -8.97
C LYS A 165 12.03 3.02 -9.94
N ARG A 166 12.86 4.05 -9.83
CA ARG A 166 14.03 4.22 -10.72
C ARG A 166 15.04 3.08 -10.57
N SER A 167 15.30 2.66 -9.34
CA SER A 167 16.19 1.52 -9.05
C SER A 167 15.66 0.22 -9.66
N MET A 168 14.37 -0.04 -9.52
CA MET A 168 13.68 -1.20 -10.08
C MET A 168 13.70 -1.19 -11.62
N GLU A 169 13.36 -0.06 -12.25
CA GLU A 169 13.37 0.05 -13.72
C GLU A 169 14.79 -0.17 -14.28
N LYS A 170 15.81 0.41 -13.62
CA LYS A 170 17.22 0.19 -13.95
C LYS A 170 17.64 -1.27 -13.80
N TYR A 171 17.18 -1.94 -12.75
CA TYR A 171 17.45 -3.36 -12.53
C TYR A 171 16.90 -4.23 -13.66
N ILE A 172 15.66 -3.98 -14.10
CA ILE A 172 15.05 -4.68 -15.25
C ILE A 172 15.85 -4.43 -16.53
N ASP A 173 16.24 -3.17 -16.79
CA ASP A 173 17.08 -2.84 -17.96
C ASP A 173 18.40 -3.60 -17.92
N GLN A 174 19.02 -3.72 -16.74
CA GLN A 174 20.26 -4.46 -16.56
C GLN A 174 20.10 -5.97 -16.75
N LEU A 175 18.93 -6.56 -16.43
CA LEU A 175 18.63 -7.95 -16.76
C LEU A 175 18.46 -8.14 -18.28
N LEU A 176 17.71 -7.27 -18.95
CA LEU A 176 17.54 -7.31 -20.41
C LEU A 176 18.85 -7.02 -21.17
N LEU A 177 19.81 -6.37 -20.50
CA LEU A 177 21.17 -6.24 -21.01
C LEU A 177 21.95 -7.57 -21.00
N ARG A 178 21.56 -8.55 -20.19
CA ARG A 178 22.27 -9.82 -19.99
C ARG A 178 21.57 -11.00 -20.67
N PHE A 179 20.25 -10.96 -20.72
CA PHE A 179 19.43 -12.03 -21.26
C PHE A 179 18.73 -11.58 -22.54
N SER A 180 18.75 -12.42 -23.58
CA SER A 180 18.00 -12.15 -24.82
C SER A 180 16.49 -12.19 -24.59
N ARG A 181 16.05 -13.00 -23.63
CA ARG A 181 14.65 -13.11 -23.24
C ARG A 181 14.54 -13.49 -21.78
N LEU A 182 13.57 -12.91 -21.09
CA LEU A 182 13.23 -13.23 -19.71
C LEU A 182 11.87 -13.93 -19.67
N ILE A 183 11.69 -14.81 -18.69
CA ILE A 183 10.36 -15.25 -18.24
C ILE A 183 10.08 -14.52 -16.93
N ALA A 184 9.16 -13.56 -16.97
CA ALA A 184 8.70 -12.80 -15.80
C ALA A 184 7.52 -13.52 -15.13
N ILE A 185 7.72 -13.94 -13.90
CA ILE A 185 6.75 -14.71 -13.11
C ILE A 185 6.41 -13.89 -11.87
N ARG A 186 5.13 -13.56 -11.68
CA ARG A 186 4.65 -12.91 -10.46
C ARG A 186 3.90 -13.92 -9.60
N VAL A 187 4.43 -14.13 -8.40
CA VAL A 187 3.76 -14.90 -7.35
C VAL A 187 3.67 -14.01 -6.11
N ASP A 188 2.46 -13.88 -5.60
CA ASP A 188 2.20 -13.23 -4.33
C ASP A 188 2.08 -14.33 -3.26
N PHE A 189 2.84 -14.20 -2.19
CA PHE A 189 2.91 -15.18 -1.09
C PHE A 189 2.32 -14.58 0.17
N GLY A 190 1.59 -15.36 0.93
CA GLY A 190 1.07 -14.96 2.23
C GLY A 190 0.86 -16.18 3.11
N TYR A 191 0.03 -16.00 4.12
CA TYR A 191 -0.40 -17.04 5.05
C TYR A 191 -1.91 -17.18 4.99
N ARG A 192 -2.42 -18.32 5.45
CA ARG A 192 -3.88 -18.49 5.63
C ARG A 192 -4.39 -17.47 6.65
N GLU A 193 -5.69 -17.18 6.61
CA GLU A 193 -6.30 -16.18 7.51
C GLU A 193 -6.21 -16.56 8.99
N ASP A 194 -6.15 -17.86 9.29
CA ASP A 194 -6.01 -18.43 10.63
C ASP A 194 -4.55 -18.53 11.11
N ALA A 195 -3.58 -18.20 10.26
CA ALA A 195 -2.17 -18.32 10.58
C ALA A 195 -1.60 -17.01 11.16
N GLU A 196 -1.01 -17.10 12.35
CA GLU A 196 -0.32 -15.98 12.99
C GLU A 196 1.11 -15.86 12.46
N ALA A 197 1.32 -14.92 11.52
CA ALA A 197 2.65 -14.60 11.01
C ALA A 197 3.24 -13.36 11.67
N SER A 198 4.37 -13.50 12.37
CA SER A 198 5.17 -12.37 12.83
C SER A 198 6.05 -11.81 11.70
N TYR A 199 6.57 -10.59 11.89
CA TYR A 199 7.52 -10.00 10.95
C TYR A 199 8.80 -10.85 10.81
N GLU A 200 9.26 -11.41 11.93
CA GLU A 200 10.44 -12.26 12.01
C GLU A 200 10.24 -13.54 11.20
N LEU A 201 9.07 -14.17 11.36
CA LEU A 201 8.71 -15.39 10.66
C LEU A 201 8.66 -15.17 9.14
N ILE A 202 7.92 -14.16 8.67
CA ILE A 202 7.87 -13.89 7.22
C ILE A 202 9.23 -13.45 6.67
N SER A 203 10.05 -12.77 7.47
CA SER A 203 11.41 -12.43 7.07
C SER A 203 12.29 -13.67 6.92
N GLU A 204 12.20 -14.63 7.83
CA GLU A 204 12.88 -15.92 7.71
C GLU A 204 12.41 -16.70 6.47
N HIS A 205 11.09 -16.81 6.30
CA HIS A 205 10.48 -17.51 5.17
C HIS A 205 10.84 -16.87 3.83
N ARG A 206 10.88 -15.53 3.78
CA ARG A 206 11.40 -14.79 2.63
C ARG A 206 12.83 -15.21 2.32
N GLU A 207 13.74 -15.24 3.29
CA GLU A 207 15.13 -15.65 3.02
C GLU A 207 15.23 -17.11 2.55
N LYS A 208 14.41 -18.03 3.10
CA LYS A 208 14.29 -19.41 2.61
C LYS A 208 13.85 -19.43 1.14
N LEU A 209 12.80 -18.68 0.78
CA LEU A 209 12.30 -18.57 -0.59
C LEU A 209 13.36 -18.01 -1.54
N LEU A 210 13.97 -16.87 -1.19
CA LEU A 210 14.97 -16.23 -2.05
C LEU A 210 16.20 -17.11 -2.23
N ARG A 211 16.57 -17.93 -1.23
CA ARG A 211 17.62 -18.94 -1.34
C ARG A 211 17.21 -20.08 -2.28
N TYR A 212 16.03 -20.65 -2.10
CA TYR A 212 15.47 -21.66 -3.01
C TYR A 212 15.50 -21.19 -4.47
N LEU A 213 15.06 -19.95 -4.73
CA LEU A 213 15.05 -19.39 -6.08
C LEU A 213 16.45 -19.30 -6.71
N ARG A 214 17.48 -18.96 -5.92
CA ARG A 214 18.86 -18.83 -6.40
C ARG A 214 19.56 -20.16 -6.61
N GLU A 215 19.32 -21.12 -5.73
CA GLU A 215 20.17 -22.32 -5.60
C GLU A 215 19.52 -23.57 -6.14
N ARG A 216 18.18 -23.63 -6.14
CA ARG A 216 17.43 -24.87 -6.42
C ARG A 216 16.42 -24.71 -7.55
N HIS A 217 15.75 -23.57 -7.67
CA HIS A 217 14.75 -23.36 -8.70
C HIS A 217 15.39 -23.17 -10.08
N CYS A 218 15.38 -24.23 -10.90
CA CYS A 218 15.88 -24.23 -12.28
C CYS A 218 17.36 -23.83 -12.45
N GLY A 219 18.16 -23.94 -11.39
CA GLY A 219 19.61 -23.80 -11.41
C GLY A 219 20.11 -22.56 -12.15
N ASP A 220 20.83 -22.79 -13.25
CA ASP A 220 21.48 -21.77 -14.07
C ASP A 220 20.52 -20.93 -14.92
N ALA A 221 19.21 -21.22 -14.89
CA ALA A 221 18.18 -20.39 -15.50
C ALA A 221 17.72 -19.23 -14.60
N PHE A 222 18.09 -19.20 -13.31
CA PHE A 222 17.73 -18.08 -12.44
C PHE A 222 18.42 -16.79 -12.89
N ALA A 223 17.63 -15.76 -13.25
CA ALA A 223 18.13 -14.47 -13.71
C ALA A 223 18.03 -13.38 -12.63
N GLY A 224 17.02 -13.43 -11.77
CA GLY A 224 16.84 -12.43 -10.72
C GLY A 224 15.46 -12.44 -10.09
N PHE A 225 15.25 -11.52 -9.14
CA PHE A 225 13.94 -11.24 -8.57
C PHE A 225 13.83 -9.78 -8.12
N ILE A 226 12.60 -9.31 -7.97
CA ILE A 226 12.19 -8.15 -7.20
C ILE A 226 11.18 -8.64 -6.17
N TRP A 227 11.27 -8.18 -4.93
CA TRP A 227 10.28 -8.49 -3.90
C TRP A 227 9.92 -7.27 -3.07
N LYS A 228 8.72 -7.29 -2.50
CA LYS A 228 8.25 -6.34 -1.52
C LYS A 228 7.46 -7.06 -0.42
N LEU A 229 7.74 -6.68 0.81
CA LEU A 229 7.02 -7.11 1.99
C LEU A 229 5.97 -6.05 2.34
N GLU A 230 4.74 -6.51 2.54
CA GLU A 230 3.57 -5.71 2.79
C GLU A 230 2.81 -6.27 3.99
N TYR A 231 2.08 -5.39 4.68
CA TYR A 231 1.14 -5.77 5.74
C TYR A 231 -0.24 -5.24 5.36
N GLY A 232 -1.16 -6.16 5.06
CA GLY A 232 -2.56 -5.87 4.79
C GLY A 232 -3.37 -6.05 6.08
N LEU A 233 -4.38 -5.22 6.29
CA LEU A 233 -5.09 -5.21 7.57
C LEU A 233 -5.94 -6.47 7.79
N ARG A 234 -6.37 -7.19 6.74
CA ARG A 234 -6.90 -8.57 6.85
C ARG A 234 -5.95 -9.63 6.30
N LYS A 235 -5.13 -9.27 5.29
CA LYS A 235 -4.20 -10.21 4.63
C LYS A 235 -2.95 -10.52 5.46
N SER A 236 -2.74 -9.82 6.58
CA SER A 236 -1.53 -9.88 7.39
C SER A 236 -0.27 -9.61 6.53
N TYR A 237 0.87 -10.11 6.98
CA TYR A 237 2.12 -10.05 6.22
C TYR A 237 2.04 -10.88 4.94
N HIS A 238 2.41 -10.26 3.82
CA HIS A 238 2.50 -10.93 2.53
C HIS A 238 3.65 -10.37 1.69
N LEU A 239 4.14 -11.19 0.77
CA LEU A 239 5.29 -10.92 -0.08
C LEU A 239 4.84 -10.88 -1.54
N HIS A 240 4.91 -9.70 -2.15
CA HIS A 240 4.79 -9.60 -3.60
C HIS A 240 6.14 -9.86 -4.24
N THR A 241 6.21 -10.77 -5.22
CA THR A 241 7.46 -11.06 -5.92
C THR A 241 7.30 -11.08 -7.43
N ILE A 242 8.33 -10.62 -8.12
CA ILE A 242 8.50 -10.82 -9.56
C ILE A 242 9.84 -11.50 -9.76
N ILE A 243 9.78 -12.71 -10.28
CA ILE A 243 10.89 -13.62 -10.48
C ILE A 243 11.22 -13.64 -11.97
N PHE A 244 12.50 -13.61 -12.29
CA PHE A 244 13.02 -13.61 -13.64
C PHE A 244 13.83 -14.86 -13.88
N LEU A 245 13.45 -15.63 -14.91
CA LEU A 245 14.24 -16.74 -15.42
C LEU A 245 14.76 -16.43 -16.83
N ASP A 246 15.87 -17.05 -17.21
CA ASP A 246 16.42 -17.02 -18.56
C ASP A 246 15.52 -17.80 -19.51
N GLY A 247 14.72 -17.09 -20.31
CA GLY A 247 13.79 -17.72 -21.23
C GLY A 247 14.45 -18.41 -22.41
N SER A 248 15.78 -18.33 -22.55
CA SER A 248 16.52 -19.16 -23.51
C SER A 248 16.69 -20.60 -23.04
N LYS A 249 16.57 -20.85 -21.73
CA LYS A 249 16.70 -22.18 -21.10
C LYS A 249 15.36 -22.78 -20.70
N VAL A 250 14.44 -21.93 -20.23
CA VAL A 250 13.13 -22.37 -19.73
C VAL A 250 11.99 -21.63 -20.42
N GLN A 251 10.79 -22.22 -20.36
CA GLN A 251 9.55 -21.63 -20.86
C GLN A 251 8.44 -21.77 -19.81
N GLU A 252 7.16 -21.61 -20.17
CA GLU A 252 6.00 -21.90 -19.30
C GLU A 252 5.95 -21.16 -17.95
N SER A 253 5.75 -19.84 -17.99
CA SER A 253 5.69 -19.05 -16.75
C SER A 253 4.64 -19.51 -15.72
N ILE A 254 3.53 -20.12 -16.18
CA ILE A 254 2.46 -20.60 -15.30
C ILE A 254 2.93 -21.80 -14.49
N SER A 255 3.55 -22.79 -15.15
CA SER A 255 4.09 -24.01 -14.53
C SER A 255 5.13 -23.67 -13.46
N HIS A 256 6.08 -22.76 -13.77
CA HIS A 256 7.06 -22.31 -12.78
C HIS A 256 6.42 -21.60 -11.59
N GLY A 257 5.46 -20.70 -11.84
CA GLY A 257 4.73 -20.02 -10.76
C GLY A 257 4.03 -21.01 -9.82
N LYS A 258 3.46 -22.09 -10.38
CA LYS A 258 2.85 -23.17 -9.58
C LYS A 258 3.88 -23.92 -8.74
N LEU A 259 5.02 -24.31 -9.31
CA LEU A 259 6.07 -25.02 -8.59
C LEU A 259 6.67 -24.19 -7.45
N ILE A 260 6.93 -22.90 -7.70
CA ILE A 260 7.43 -21.97 -6.67
C ILE A 260 6.38 -21.80 -5.57
N GLY A 261 5.10 -21.65 -5.95
CA GLY A 261 4.01 -21.51 -5.00
C GLY A 261 3.84 -22.75 -4.13
N GLN A 262 3.94 -23.94 -4.71
CA GLN A 262 3.88 -25.21 -3.97
C GLN A 262 5.04 -25.34 -2.98
N HIS A 263 6.26 -24.96 -3.38
CA HIS A 263 7.41 -24.95 -2.47
C HIS A 263 7.24 -23.99 -1.30
N TRP A 264 6.60 -22.83 -1.52
CA TRP A 264 6.23 -21.94 -0.41
C TRP A 264 5.32 -22.65 0.59
N ILE A 265 4.23 -23.24 0.09
CA ILE A 265 3.21 -23.90 0.91
C ILE A 265 3.81 -25.07 1.68
N ASP A 266 4.38 -26.05 0.98
CA ASP A 266 4.72 -27.35 1.56
C ASP A 266 6.01 -27.31 2.38
N GLU A 267 7.03 -26.57 1.91
CA GLU A 267 8.40 -26.70 2.43
C GLU A 267 8.84 -25.49 3.26
N ILE A 268 8.37 -24.29 2.92
CA ILE A 268 8.76 -23.06 3.63
C ILE A 268 7.82 -22.77 4.78
N THR A 269 6.51 -22.90 4.54
CA THR A 269 5.47 -22.61 5.52
C THR A 269 4.83 -23.84 6.13
N GLU A 270 5.22 -25.05 5.71
CA GLU A 270 4.75 -26.32 6.28
C GLU A 270 3.21 -26.43 6.30
N GLY A 271 2.56 -25.95 5.24
CA GLY A 271 1.10 -25.95 5.05
C GLY A 271 0.41 -24.63 5.41
N GLU A 272 1.05 -23.71 6.14
CA GLU A 272 0.45 -22.45 6.61
C GLU A 272 0.38 -21.34 5.54
N GLY A 273 1.07 -21.54 4.43
CA GLY A 273 1.20 -20.57 3.36
C GLY A 273 0.04 -20.60 2.38
N VAL A 274 -0.23 -19.45 1.75
CA VAL A 274 -1.08 -19.33 0.56
C VAL A 274 -0.33 -18.60 -0.54
N THR A 275 -0.70 -18.86 -1.79
CA THR A 275 -0.08 -18.21 -2.94
C THR A 275 -1.09 -17.80 -3.99
N TYR A 276 -0.77 -16.74 -4.72
CA TYR A 276 -1.51 -16.29 -5.89
C TYR A 276 -0.58 -16.16 -7.09
N ASN A 277 -0.72 -17.09 -8.04
CA ASN A 277 0.05 -17.10 -9.28
C ASN A 277 -0.61 -16.16 -10.31
N CYS A 278 -0.10 -14.94 -10.40
CA CYS A 278 -0.62 -13.93 -11.33
C CYS A 278 -0.47 -14.35 -12.80
N ASN A 279 0.50 -15.21 -13.14
CA ASN A 279 0.69 -15.67 -14.49
C ASN A 279 -0.46 -16.58 -14.97
N ALA A 280 -1.21 -17.22 -14.06
CA ALA A 280 -2.39 -18.01 -14.41
C ALA A 280 -3.60 -17.14 -14.82
N HIS A 281 -3.54 -15.83 -14.57
CA HIS A 281 -4.61 -14.87 -14.83
C HIS A 281 -4.14 -13.71 -15.72
N MET A 282 -3.20 -13.98 -16.63
CA MET A 282 -2.61 -12.96 -17.52
C MET A 282 -3.64 -12.24 -18.40
N ASP A 283 -4.75 -12.90 -18.70
CA ASP A 283 -5.89 -12.40 -19.47
C ASP A 283 -6.61 -11.22 -18.79
N LYS A 284 -6.52 -11.12 -17.46
CA LYS A 284 -7.13 -10.02 -16.69
C LYS A 284 -6.35 -8.70 -16.78
N TYR A 285 -5.15 -8.70 -17.36
CA TYR A 285 -4.30 -7.50 -17.43
C TYR A 285 -4.35 -6.86 -18.82
N GLN A 286 -4.98 -5.68 -18.92
CA GLN A 286 -4.99 -4.86 -20.14
C GLN A 286 -3.58 -4.58 -20.69
N HIS A 287 -2.61 -4.35 -19.80
CA HIS A 287 -1.20 -4.12 -20.12
C HIS A 287 -0.33 -5.22 -19.49
N CYS A 288 -0.45 -6.45 -19.99
CA CYS A 288 0.25 -7.60 -19.42
C CYS A 288 1.76 -7.56 -19.70
N GLY A 289 2.55 -7.35 -18.63
CA GLY A 289 4.01 -7.43 -18.62
C GLY A 289 4.59 -8.78 -18.22
N LEU A 290 3.75 -9.75 -17.83
CA LEU A 290 4.17 -11.07 -17.34
C LEU A 290 4.41 -12.05 -18.50
N GLY A 291 5.08 -13.17 -18.17
CA GLY A 291 5.43 -14.22 -19.12
C GLY A 291 6.71 -13.90 -19.88
N ARG A 292 6.78 -14.31 -21.15
CA ARG A 292 7.96 -14.07 -21.99
C ARG A 292 8.12 -12.57 -22.32
N VAL A 293 9.33 -12.05 -22.13
CA VAL A 293 9.73 -10.67 -22.44
C VAL A 293 11.05 -10.71 -23.22
N ASP A 294 10.99 -10.45 -24.53
CA ASP A 294 12.17 -10.38 -25.39
C ASP A 294 12.82 -8.98 -25.34
N TYR A 295 14.15 -8.90 -25.38
CA TYR A 295 14.91 -7.66 -25.18
C TYR A 295 14.59 -6.54 -26.19
N HIS A 296 14.06 -6.87 -27.36
CA HIS A 296 13.70 -5.92 -28.41
C HIS A 296 12.22 -5.50 -28.36
N ASP A 297 11.38 -6.17 -27.55
CA ASP A 297 9.96 -5.83 -27.43
C ASP A 297 9.77 -4.70 -26.41
N ARG A 298 9.96 -3.46 -26.90
CA ARG A 298 9.86 -2.26 -26.08
C ARG A 298 8.51 -2.15 -25.36
N ARG A 299 7.41 -2.51 -26.03
CA ARG A 299 6.06 -2.45 -25.46
C ARG A 299 5.90 -3.46 -24.31
N LYS A 300 6.37 -4.69 -24.48
CA LYS A 300 6.33 -5.71 -23.43
C LYS A 300 7.21 -5.33 -22.24
N ILE A 301 8.37 -4.73 -22.49
CA ILE A 301 9.27 -4.20 -21.44
C ILE A 301 8.60 -3.06 -20.66
N GLU A 302 7.94 -2.13 -21.35
CA GLU A 302 7.18 -1.05 -20.71
C GLU A 302 6.03 -1.60 -19.86
N ASN A 303 5.29 -2.59 -20.37
CA ASN A 303 4.25 -3.28 -19.60
C ASN A 303 4.81 -4.02 -18.38
N LEU A 304 5.99 -4.65 -18.51
CA LEU A 304 6.68 -5.29 -17.38
C LEU A 304 7.06 -4.25 -16.31
N LYS A 305 7.71 -3.15 -16.72
CA LYS A 305 8.04 -2.05 -15.80
C LYS A 305 6.77 -1.49 -15.15
N TYR A 306 5.69 -1.35 -15.90
CA TYR A 306 4.39 -0.92 -15.38
C TYR A 306 3.83 -1.89 -14.33
N ALA A 307 3.86 -3.19 -14.58
CA ALA A 307 3.45 -4.21 -13.62
C ALA A 307 4.31 -4.16 -12.34
N CYS A 308 5.62 -3.99 -12.47
CA CYS A 308 6.54 -3.86 -11.33
C CYS A 308 6.36 -2.53 -10.56
N ARG A 309 5.82 -1.47 -11.19
CA ARG A 309 5.58 -0.19 -10.50
C ARG A 309 4.62 -0.35 -9.32
N TYR A 310 3.69 -1.29 -9.38
CA TYR A 310 2.78 -1.59 -8.27
C TYR A 310 3.56 -1.89 -6.99
N LEU A 311 4.66 -2.65 -7.09
CA LEU A 311 5.55 -2.91 -5.95
C LEU A 311 6.16 -1.61 -5.42
N THR A 312 6.52 -0.67 -6.29
CA THR A 312 7.22 0.55 -5.86
C THR A 312 6.27 1.66 -5.40
N LYS A 313 4.95 1.50 -5.59
CA LYS A 313 3.97 2.49 -5.17
C LYS A 313 3.92 2.52 -3.64
N TYR A 314 4.08 3.72 -3.13
CA TYR A 314 3.54 4.06 -1.83
C TYR A 314 2.03 4.15 -2.02
N ASP A 315 1.27 3.20 -1.47
CA ASP A 315 -0.17 3.32 -1.51
C ASP A 315 -0.57 4.38 -0.48
N GLU A 316 -1.01 5.53 -0.97
CA GLU A 316 -1.47 6.59 -0.10
C GLU A 316 -2.86 6.24 0.46
N PHE A 317 -3.64 5.33 -0.15
CA PHE A 317 -5.10 5.30 -0.05
C PHE A 317 -5.73 4.34 0.94
N LEU A 318 -5.03 3.34 1.44
CA LEU A 318 -5.38 2.41 2.51
C LEU A 318 -4.67 1.12 2.17
N GLU A 319 -4.25 0.40 3.21
CA GLU A 319 -3.36 -0.74 3.13
C GLU A 319 -1.93 -0.37 2.78
N LEU A 320 -1.02 -1.18 3.31
CA LEU A 320 0.42 -1.07 3.16
C LEU A 320 1.04 -0.07 4.11
N VAL A 321 0.94 -0.43 5.40
CA VAL A 321 2.07 -0.24 6.27
C VAL A 321 3.31 -0.80 5.58
N HIS A 322 4.13 0.11 5.07
CA HIS A 322 5.51 -0.17 4.76
C HIS A 322 6.24 -0.09 6.09
N TYR A 323 6.43 -1.24 6.74
CA TYR A 323 7.22 -1.40 7.96
C TYR A 323 8.73 -1.19 7.69
N GLY A 324 9.07 -0.06 7.08
CA GLY A 324 10.42 0.44 6.84
C GLY A 324 10.47 1.98 6.82
N TYR A 325 9.36 2.65 7.15
CA TYR A 325 9.28 4.11 7.18
C TYR A 325 9.65 4.72 8.56
N GLN A 326 9.82 3.88 9.60
CA GLN A 326 10.04 4.37 10.98
C GLN A 326 11.48 4.28 11.50
N ALA A 327 12.48 4.03 10.64
CA ALA A 327 13.88 4.07 11.10
C ALA A 327 14.39 5.48 11.49
N GLU A 328 13.65 6.56 11.19
CA GLU A 328 14.09 7.94 11.51
C GLU A 328 12.95 8.89 11.91
N GLN A 329 11.95 8.44 12.69
CA GLN A 329 10.97 9.37 13.26
C GLN A 329 11.23 9.55 14.76
N HIS A 330 11.77 10.73 15.09
CA HIS A 330 11.87 11.24 16.45
C HIS A 330 10.45 11.52 16.97
N TYR A 331 9.94 10.63 17.81
CA TYR A 331 8.79 10.91 18.66
C TYR A 331 9.32 11.06 20.10
N HIS A 332 8.95 12.18 20.72
CA HIS A 332 9.22 12.58 22.11
C HIS A 332 10.67 13.02 22.40
N GLN A 333 10.93 14.33 22.38
CA GLN A 333 12.11 14.90 23.03
C GLN A 333 11.88 15.25 24.51
N ASP A 334 10.67 15.09 25.06
CA ASP A 334 10.34 15.58 26.41
C ASP A 334 9.76 14.53 27.38
N ASP A 335 9.72 13.23 27.03
CA ASP A 335 9.33 12.18 27.98
C ASP A 335 10.51 11.26 28.33
N PRO A 336 11.15 11.43 29.52
CA PRO A 336 12.29 10.63 29.96
C PRO A 336 11.97 9.16 30.27
N LEU A 337 10.68 8.76 30.24
CA LEU A 337 10.23 7.37 30.40
C LEU A 337 9.79 6.72 29.08
N SER A 338 9.73 7.48 27.98
CA SER A 338 9.42 6.93 26.67
C SER A 338 10.62 6.14 26.13
N GLN A 339 10.56 4.81 26.24
CA GLN A 339 11.52 3.96 25.56
C GLN A 339 11.33 4.11 24.05
N GLN A 340 12.44 4.36 23.37
CA GLN A 340 12.56 4.45 21.93
C GLN A 340 11.92 3.21 21.28
N ILE A 341 10.71 3.33 20.71
CA ILE A 341 10.13 2.26 19.87
C ILE A 341 10.86 2.30 18.53
N THR A 342 12.11 1.87 18.52
CA THR A 342 12.78 1.46 17.30
C THR A 342 12.09 0.19 16.83
N SER A 343 11.20 0.30 15.85
CA SER A 343 10.81 -0.89 15.12
C SER A 343 12.09 -1.40 14.43
N LYS A 344 12.72 -2.46 14.95
CA LYS A 344 13.86 -3.19 14.36
C LYS A 344 13.44 -3.93 13.08
N LEU A 345 12.71 -3.24 12.21
CA LEU A 345 12.19 -3.83 10.99
C LEU A 345 13.24 -3.64 9.90
N GLY A 346 13.59 -4.75 9.26
CA GLY A 346 14.61 -4.82 8.24
C GLY A 346 14.15 -4.27 6.90
N ARG A 347 14.83 -4.69 5.84
CA ARG A 347 14.51 -4.31 4.46
C ARG A 347 13.10 -4.79 4.09
N VAL A 348 12.26 -3.92 3.50
CA VAL A 348 10.90 -4.26 3.02
C VAL A 348 10.76 -4.29 1.50
N PHE A 349 11.81 -3.94 0.77
CA PHE A 349 11.85 -4.00 -0.69
C PHE A 349 13.24 -4.44 -1.14
N GLY A 350 13.34 -5.40 -2.06
CA GLY A 350 14.62 -5.88 -2.53
C GLY A 350 14.68 -6.39 -3.95
N THR A 351 15.90 -6.45 -4.47
CA THR A 351 16.23 -7.06 -5.75
C THR A 351 17.35 -8.08 -5.55
N ALA A 352 17.42 -9.09 -6.40
CA ALA A 352 18.57 -9.99 -6.41
C ALA A 352 19.83 -9.23 -6.88
N ARG A 353 21.01 -9.76 -6.55
CA ARG A 353 22.25 -9.31 -7.21
C ARG A 353 22.15 -9.64 -8.69
N LEU A 354 22.64 -8.75 -9.54
CA LEU A 354 22.69 -9.01 -10.97
C LEU A 354 23.68 -10.15 -11.25
N PRO A 355 23.36 -11.06 -12.17
CA PRO A 355 24.34 -12.02 -12.65
C PRO A 355 25.49 -11.29 -13.36
N PRO A 356 26.67 -11.93 -13.48
CA PRO A 356 27.78 -11.37 -14.24
C PRO A 356 27.34 -10.94 -15.64
N TYR A 357 27.81 -9.77 -16.09
CA TYR A 357 27.55 -9.35 -17.46
C TYR A 357 28.40 -10.20 -18.41
N VAL A 358 27.76 -11.00 -19.25
CA VAL A 358 28.42 -11.73 -20.34
C VAL A 358 28.11 -11.00 -21.65
N PRO A 359 29.07 -10.31 -22.26
CA PRO A 359 28.85 -9.69 -23.56
C PRO A 359 28.48 -10.76 -24.61
N GLN A 360 27.48 -10.48 -25.45
CA GLN A 360 27.23 -11.14 -26.75
C GLN A 360 26.56 -12.53 -26.79
N LEU A 361 25.74 -12.93 -25.81
CA LEU A 361 24.86 -14.10 -26.03
C LEU A 361 23.70 -13.75 -26.97
N GLY A 362 23.92 -13.92 -28.29
CA GLY A 362 22.85 -14.05 -29.29
C GLY A 362 22.17 -12.77 -29.76
N ARG A 363 22.73 -11.58 -29.51
CA ARG A 363 22.20 -10.34 -30.13
C ARG A 363 22.60 -10.32 -31.61
N PRO A 364 21.66 -10.27 -32.57
CA PRO A 364 22.01 -9.99 -33.95
C PRO A 364 22.81 -8.69 -33.99
N ARG A 365 24.02 -8.74 -34.56
CA ARG A 365 24.78 -7.53 -34.87
C ARG A 365 23.85 -6.62 -35.66
N ALA A 366 23.66 -5.39 -35.19
CA ALA A 366 23.03 -4.36 -36.01
C ALA A 366 23.79 -4.35 -37.35
N LYS A 367 23.10 -4.68 -38.44
CA LYS A 367 23.66 -4.46 -39.77
C LYS A 367 23.90 -2.96 -39.87
N LYS A 368 25.17 -2.57 -39.96
CA LYS A 368 25.60 -1.19 -40.19
C LYS A 368 25.01 -0.67 -41.49
#